data_AF-A0A3P1CBP5-F1
#
_entry.id   AF-A0A3P1CBP5-F1
#
_cell.length_a   1.000
_cell.length_b   1.000
_cell.length_c   1.000
_cell.angle_alpha   90.00
_cell.angle_beta   90.00
_cell.angle_gamma   90.00
#
_symmetry.space_group_name_H-M   'P 1'
#
loop_
_entity.id
_entity.type
_entity.pdbx_description
1 polymer ?
#
loop_
_entity_poly.entity_id
_entity_poly.type
_entity_poly.pdbx_seq_one_letter_code
_entity_poly.pdbx_strand_id
1 'polypeptide(L)'
;MLTKILRVVKNFYFATGVGLLLWILFFDANDIISQVRNSLKLGDLETDLVYYDEKIKEVETQRQSMLGNPRLQEKYARENYLMKKPNEDVYVLVNEKNEPVEK
;
A
#
# COMPACT_ATOMS: atom_id res chain seq x y z
N MET A 1 -49.49 -27.33 8.51
CA MET A 1 -48.64 -26.12 8.55
C MET A 1 -48.00 -25.82 7.20
N LEU A 2 -47.43 -26.82 6.51
CA LEU A 2 -46.81 -26.70 5.19
C LEU A 2 -47.71 -26.04 4.12
N THR A 3 -49.00 -26.37 4.10
CA THR A 3 -49.98 -25.83 3.16
C THR A 3 -50.29 -24.34 3.36
N LYS A 4 -50.15 -23.82 4.59
CA LYS A 4 -50.29 -22.39 4.87
C LYS A 4 -49.06 -21.61 4.40
N ILE A 5 -47.86 -22.16 4.61
CA ILE A 5 -46.60 -21.59 4.11
C ILE A 5 -46.63 -21.52 2.58
N LEU A 6 -47.04 -22.60 1.90
CA LEU A 6 -47.16 -22.63 0.44
C LEU A 6 -48.11 -21.55 -0.11
N ARG A 7 -49.20 -21.24 0.62
CA ARG A 7 -50.17 -20.20 0.23
C ARG A 7 -49.60 -18.80 0.37
N VAL A 8 -48.77 -18.55 1.37
CA VAL A 8 -48.08 -17.26 1.57
C VAL A 8 -47.00 -17.05 0.51
N VAL A 9 -46.19 -18.08 0.23
CA VAL A 9 -45.12 -18.01 -0.78
C VAL A 9 -45.67 -17.88 -2.21
N LYS A 10 -46.88 -18.41 -2.48
CA LYS A 10 -47.56 -18.30 -3.78
C LYS A 10 -48.27 -16.96 -4.00
N ASN A 11 -48.36 -16.11 -2.97
CA ASN A 11 -48.90 -14.76 -3.15
C ASN A 11 -47.90 -13.91 -3.95
N PHE A 12 -48.34 -13.38 -5.10
CA PHE A 12 -47.52 -12.59 -6.01
C PHE A 12 -46.78 -11.45 -5.28
N TYR A 13 -47.49 -10.68 -4.45
CA TYR A 13 -46.89 -9.55 -3.72
C TYR A 13 -45.78 -10.00 -2.75
N PHE A 14 -45.95 -11.17 -2.11
CA PHE A 14 -44.95 -11.71 -1.21
C PHE A 14 -43.74 -12.24 -1.98
N ALA A 15 -43.96 -13.01 -3.05
CA ALA A 15 -42.90 -13.54 -3.88
C ALA A 15 -42.07 -12.43 -4.54
N THR A 16 -42.73 -11.40 -5.11
CA THR A 16 -42.06 -10.24 -5.70
C THR A 16 -41.34 -9.41 -4.63
N GLY A 17 -41.93 -9.22 -3.46
CA GLY A 17 -41.29 -8.50 -2.34
C GLY A 17 -40.04 -9.19 -1.83
N VAL A 18 -40.07 -10.52 -1.64
CA VAL A 18 -38.90 -11.31 -1.25
C VAL A 18 -37.85 -11.30 -2.38
N GLY A 19 -38.27 -11.44 -3.64
CA GLY A 19 -37.37 -11.35 -4.78
C GLY A 19 -36.65 -10.01 -4.87
N LEU A 20 -37.37 -8.91 -4.62
CA LEU A 20 -36.81 -7.55 -4.62
C LEU A 20 -35.89 -7.33 -3.41
N LEU A 21 -36.23 -7.84 -2.24
CA LEU A 21 -35.34 -7.81 -1.08
C LEU A 21 -34.04 -8.58 -1.33
N LEU A 22 -34.13 -9.78 -1.89
CA LEU A 22 -32.95 -10.55 -2.30
C LEU A 22 -32.15 -9.83 -3.38
N TRP A 23 -32.82 -9.14 -4.32
CA TRP A 23 -32.15 -8.33 -5.33
C TRP A 23 -31.32 -7.21 -4.69
N ILE A 24 -31.90 -6.43 -3.77
CA ILE A 24 -31.21 -5.34 -3.08
C ILE A 24 -30.06 -5.88 -2.21
N LEU A 25 -30.22 -7.05 -1.60
CA LEU A 25 -29.19 -7.63 -0.74
C LEU A 25 -27.97 -8.17 -1.50
N PHE A 26 -28.17 -8.74 -2.69
CA PHE A 26 -27.12 -9.50 -3.40
C PHE A 26 -26.67 -8.93 -4.73
N PHE A 27 -27.54 -8.19 -5.45
CA PHE A 27 -27.27 -7.72 -6.81
C PHE A 27 -27.16 -6.20 -6.93
N ASP A 28 -27.55 -5.46 -5.88
CA ASP A 28 -27.42 -4.01 -5.85
C ASP A 28 -25.99 -3.56 -5.52
N ALA A 29 -25.62 -2.34 -5.94
CA ALA A 29 -24.27 -1.81 -5.83
C ALA A 29 -23.75 -1.66 -4.38
N ASN A 30 -24.67 -1.66 -3.41
CA ASN A 30 -24.37 -1.64 -1.97
C ASN A 30 -24.52 -3.03 -1.33
N ASP A 31 -24.19 -4.09 -2.06
CA ASP A 31 -24.18 -5.44 -1.49
C ASP A 31 -23.22 -5.54 -0.29
N ILE A 32 -23.51 -6.50 0.58
CA ILE A 32 -22.76 -6.73 1.84
C ILE A 32 -21.29 -7.06 1.55
N ILE A 33 -21.00 -7.74 0.43
CA ILE A 33 -19.64 -8.17 0.07
C ILE A 33 -18.77 -6.95 -0.25
N SER A 34 -19.33 -6.01 -1.02
CA SER A 34 -18.71 -4.75 -1.38
C SER A 34 -18.45 -3.89 -0.15
N GLN A 35 -19.39 -3.84 0.80
CA GLN A 35 -19.20 -3.12 2.06
C GLN A 35 -18.03 -3.71 2.87
N VAL A 36 -17.97 -5.03 3.02
CA VAL A 36 -16.87 -5.70 3.74
C VAL A 36 -15.53 -5.45 3.05
N ARG A 37 -15.46 -5.61 1.72
CA ARG A 37 -14.24 -5.36 0.95
C ARG A 37 -13.77 -3.91 1.11
N ASN A 38 -14.69 -2.95 1.08
CA ASN A 38 -14.35 -1.54 1.25
C ASN A 38 -13.83 -1.25 2.66
N SER A 39 -14.42 -1.85 3.69
CA SER A 39 -13.93 -1.73 5.07
C SER A 39 -12.52 -2.29 5.25
N LEU A 40 -12.22 -3.46 4.66
CA LEU A 40 -10.87 -4.03 4.69
C LEU A 40 -9.88 -3.10 3.97
N LYS A 41 -10.24 -2.68 2.75
CA LYS A 41 -9.41 -1.78 1.95
C LYS A 41 -9.15 -0.45 2.67
N LEU A 42 -10.11 0.06 3.43
CA LEU A 42 -9.95 1.26 4.23
C LEU A 42 -8.88 1.07 5.31
N GLY A 43 -8.88 -0.05 6.02
CA GLY A 43 -7.84 -0.38 7.00
C GLY A 43 -6.45 -0.54 6.38
N ASP A 44 -6.37 -1.15 5.20
CA ASP A 44 -5.11 -1.26 4.44
C ASP A 44 -4.57 0.14 4.08
N LEU A 45 -5.43 1.02 3.55
CA LEU A 45 -5.04 2.40 3.20
C LEU A 45 -4.60 3.21 4.42
N GLU A 46 -5.24 3.03 5.57
CA GLU A 46 -4.90 3.73 6.80
C GLU A 46 -3.53 3.26 7.32
N THR A 47 -3.23 1.97 7.19
CA THR A 47 -1.91 1.40 7.49
C THR A 47 -0.84 1.94 6.54
N ASP A 48 -1.12 1.98 5.24
CA ASP A 48 -0.24 2.56 4.23
C ASP A 48 0.06 4.03 4.53
N LEU A 49 -0.95 4.80 4.95
CA LEU A 49 -0.80 6.21 5.29
C LEU A 49 0.21 6.39 6.43
N VAL A 50 0.07 5.62 7.52
CA VAL A 50 1.02 5.67 8.65
C VAL A 50 2.42 5.29 8.19
N TYR A 51 2.55 4.20 7.42
CA TYR A 51 3.85 3.75 6.90
C TYR A 51 4.57 4.82 6.07
N TYR A 52 3.85 5.45 5.13
CA TYR A 52 4.46 6.47 4.28
C TYR A 52 4.78 7.76 5.03
N ASP A 53 3.96 8.16 6.00
CA ASP A 53 4.25 9.33 6.85
C ASP A 53 5.56 9.14 7.65
N GLU A 54 5.76 7.95 8.23
CA GLU A 54 7.00 7.59 8.91
C GLU A 54 8.20 7.61 7.95
N LYS A 55 8.03 7.04 6.74
CA LYS A 55 9.10 7.03 5.74
C LYS A 55 9.46 8.41 5.21
N ILE A 56 8.48 9.30 5.05
CA ILE A 56 8.74 10.69 4.66
C ILE A 56 9.58 11.37 5.74
N LYS A 57 9.21 11.25 7.02
CA LYS A 57 9.98 11.82 8.13
C LYS A 57 11.41 11.29 8.21
N GLU A 58 11.58 9.98 8.00
CA GLU A 58 12.90 9.35 7.94
C GLU A 58 13.76 9.94 6.81
N VAL A 59 13.20 10.02 5.60
CA VAL A 59 13.91 10.55 4.42
C VAL A 59 14.20 12.05 4.56
N GLU A 60 13.28 12.83 5.12
CA GLU A 60 13.51 14.25 5.39
C GLU A 60 14.66 14.47 6.38
N THR A 61 14.71 13.67 7.44
CA THR A 61 15.80 13.71 8.43
C THR A 61 17.14 13.33 7.82
N GLN A 62 17.16 12.28 6.98
CA GLN A 62 18.36 11.90 6.22
C GLN A 62 18.76 13.02 5.24
N ARG A 63 17.81 13.60 4.53
CA ARG A 63 18.08 14.72 3.62
C ARG A 63 18.65 15.92 4.35
N GLN A 64 18.10 16.30 5.50
CA GLN A 64 18.59 17.46 6.24
C GLN A 64 20.00 17.25 6.79
N SER A 65 20.30 16.03 7.24
CA SER A 65 21.66 15.68 7.69
C SER A 65 22.68 15.62 6.54
N MET A 66 22.27 15.29 5.31
CA MET A 66 23.18 15.18 4.15
C MET A 66 23.29 16.46 3.31
N LEU A 67 22.18 17.15 3.03
CA LEU A 67 22.12 18.29 2.11
C LEU A 67 22.55 19.62 2.74
N GLY A 68 22.56 19.72 4.07
CA GLY A 68 23.02 20.93 4.77
C GLY A 68 24.53 21.14 4.75
N ASN A 69 25.31 20.11 4.36
CA ASN A 69 26.77 20.16 4.36
C ASN A 69 27.33 19.64 3.02
N PRO A 70 27.95 20.50 2.19
CA PRO A 70 28.52 20.12 0.89
C PRO A 70 29.47 18.92 0.97
N ARG A 71 30.19 18.76 2.09
CA ARG A 71 31.12 17.65 2.31
C ARG A 71 30.40 16.33 2.56
N LEU A 72 29.24 16.34 3.23
CA LEU A 72 28.42 15.14 3.44
C LEU A 72 27.71 14.74 2.14
N GLN A 73 27.28 15.71 1.34
CA GLN A 73 26.72 15.46 0.02
C GLN A 73 27.75 14.83 -0.94
N GLU A 74 28.99 15.35 -0.97
CA GLU A 74 30.08 14.77 -1.76
C GLU A 74 30.43 13.35 -1.28
N LYS A 75 30.48 13.12 0.04
CA LYS A 75 30.70 11.79 0.61
C LYS A 75 29.60 10.80 0.18
N TYR A 76 28.33 11.19 0.33
CA TYR A 76 27.20 10.35 -0.05
C TYR A 76 27.19 9.99 -1.54
N ALA A 77 27.46 10.97 -2.42
CA ALA A 77 27.54 10.75 -3.86
C ALA A 77 28.69 9.82 -4.26
N ARG A 78 29.83 9.89 -3.56
CA ARG A 78 30.99 9.01 -3.79
C ARG A 78 30.73 7.59 -3.31
N GLU A 79 30.13 7.41 -2.13
CA GLU A 79 29.89 6.08 -1.56
C GLU A 79 28.73 5.33 -2.24
N ASN A 80 27.62 6.01 -2.52
CA ASN A 80 26.40 5.37 -3.04
C ASN A 80 26.34 5.33 -4.56
N TYR A 81 26.91 6.33 -5.23
CA TYR A 81 26.80 6.49 -6.69
C TYR A 81 28.16 6.47 -7.39
N LEU A 82 29.27 6.27 -6.66
CA LEU A 82 30.63 6.24 -7.21
C LEU A 82 30.95 7.46 -8.09
N MET A 83 30.36 8.62 -7.76
CA MET A 83 30.55 9.84 -8.54
C MET A 83 31.98 10.36 -8.44
N LYS A 84 32.52 10.83 -9.57
CA LYS A 84 33.88 11.38 -9.68
C LYS A 84 33.88 12.74 -10.37
N LYS A 85 34.87 13.58 -10.05
CA LYS A 85 35.12 14.83 -10.81
C LYS A 85 35.82 14.50 -12.14
N PRO A 86 35.74 15.38 -13.16
CA PRO A 86 36.32 15.11 -14.49
C PRO A 86 37.82 14.79 -14.50
N ASN A 87 38.58 15.32 -13.54
CA ASN A 87 40.03 15.13 -13.42
C ASN A 87 40.42 14.26 -12.22
N GLU A 88 39.55 13.33 -11.82
CA GLU A 88 39.77 12.48 -10.65
C GLU A 88 39.54 11.01 -10.99
N ASP A 89 40.43 10.15 -10.50
CA ASP A 89 40.31 8.69 -10.58
C ASP A 89 39.87 8.12 -9.24
N VAL A 90 38.79 7.34 -9.25
CA VAL A 90 38.20 6.71 -8.07
C VAL A 90 38.51 5.22 -8.10
N TYR A 91 39.09 4.72 -7.01
CA TYR A 91 39.45 3.30 -6.85
C TYR A 91 38.52 2.66 -5.82
N VAL A 92 37.93 1.51 -6.16
CA VAL A 92 37.15 0.69 -5.22
C VAL A 92 38.03 -0.45 -4.76
N LEU A 93 38.36 -0.48 -3.47
CA LEU A 93 39.15 -1.56 -2.88
C LEU A 93 38.23 -2.77 -2.66
N VAL A 94 38.58 -3.89 -3.29
CA VAL A 94 37.86 -5.16 -3.17
C VAL A 94 38.76 -6.24 -2.58
N ASN A 95 38.18 -7.13 -1.78
CA ASN A 95 38.88 -8.30 -1.25
C ASN A 95 39.06 -9.38 -2.33
N GLU A 96 39.73 -10.49 -1.99
CA GLU A 96 39.95 -11.62 -2.91
C GLU A 96 38.65 -12.27 -3.44
N LYS A 97 37.51 -11.99 -2.80
CA LYS A 97 36.17 -12.44 -3.21
C LYS A 97 35.41 -11.39 -4.02
N ASN A 98 36.08 -10.30 -4.42
CA ASN A 98 35.51 -9.20 -5.17
C ASN A 98 34.44 -8.39 -4.40
N GLU A 99 34.50 -8.39 -3.07
CA GLU A 99 33.58 -7.64 -2.20
C GLU A 99 34.25 -6.34 -1.70
N PRO A 100 33.53 -5.21 -1.60
CA PRO A 100 34.08 -3.96 -1.08
C PRO A 100 34.62 -4.10 0.35
N VAL A 101 35.82 -3.56 0.60
CA VAL A 101 36.53 -3.70 1.88
C VAL A 101 35.96 -2.80 2.99
N GLU A 102 35.37 -1.66 2.64
CA GLU A 102 34.63 -0.78 3.55
C GLU A 102 33.13 -0.74 3.16
N LYS A 103 32.25 -0.81 4.17
CA LYS A 103 30.79 -0.67 4.05
C LYS A 103 30.33 0.60 4.77
#